data_AF-A0A804U7G3-F1
#
_entry.id   AF-A0A804U7G3-F1
#
_cell.length_a   1.000
_cell.length_b   1.000
_cell.length_c   1.000
_cell.angle_alpha   90.00
_cell.angle_beta   90.00
_cell.angle_gamma   90.00
#
_symmetry.space_group_name_H-M   'P 1'
#
loop_
_entity.id
_entity.type
_entity.pdbx_description
1 polymer ?
#
loop_
_entity_poly.entity_id
_entity_poly.type
_entity_poly.pdbx_seq_one_letter_code
_entity_poly.pdbx_strand_id
1 'polypeptide(L)'
;MNSSIRMEPEESSPARTPGEEEEEDDGENGASATTTTAPAVTKTPAAVAAGGNRGKGKPTCYMTSKRSERCDASGDIRVDGNRSTIYVSGIDREWKTKPYARYHDPVAMAHVREYTLKPLPEAAPAPACTRNHSVPGFLFSNGGFSGNLYHDYTDVLVPLFISTHQFRGRVQFLLSGMKPWWVAKFTPFFRQLTRYDVIDVDNDQEVHCFPRIVVGATFHKDMGVDPRRSPGHVSVVDFKCAWRSPTSTRTRPRSRRW
;
A
#
# COMPACT_ATOMS: atom_id res chain seq x y z
N MET A 1 50.77 -14.45 -23.32
CA MET A 1 49.88 -15.61 -23.18
C MET A 1 48.51 -15.24 -23.72
N ASN A 2 48.10 -15.88 -24.80
CA ASN A 2 46.76 -15.84 -25.40
C ASN A 2 45.75 -16.52 -24.45
N SER A 3 44.51 -16.01 -24.40
CA SER A 3 43.39 -16.62 -25.13
C SER A 3 42.04 -16.07 -24.65
N SER A 4 41.38 -15.33 -25.55
CA SER A 4 39.93 -15.17 -25.57
C SER A 4 39.26 -16.53 -25.83
N ILE A 5 38.12 -16.79 -25.18
CA ILE A 5 37.22 -17.88 -25.53
C ILE A 5 35.82 -17.29 -25.77
N ARG A 6 35.36 -17.51 -27.00
CA ARG A 6 33.98 -17.38 -27.47
C ARG A 6 33.64 -18.73 -28.07
N MET A 7 32.53 -19.34 -27.69
CA MET A 7 31.84 -20.36 -28.50
C MET A 7 30.33 -20.24 -28.24
N GLU A 8 29.57 -20.07 -29.32
CA GLU A 8 28.14 -20.36 -29.37
C GLU A 8 27.94 -21.84 -29.80
N PRO A 9 26.71 -22.31 -30.15
CA PRO A 9 26.06 -23.42 -29.46
C PRO A 9 26.12 -24.73 -30.25
N GLU A 10 25.95 -25.87 -29.57
CA GLU A 10 25.50 -27.09 -30.25
C GLU A 10 24.39 -27.80 -29.48
N GLU A 11 23.43 -28.23 -30.27
CA GLU A 11 22.20 -28.95 -30.00
C GLU A 11 22.47 -30.45 -30.12
N SER A 12 21.91 -31.28 -29.23
CA SER A 12 21.38 -32.60 -29.63
C SER A 12 20.43 -33.16 -28.56
N SER A 13 19.29 -33.64 -29.04
CA SER A 13 18.23 -34.35 -28.31
C SER A 13 18.45 -35.88 -28.40
N PRO A 14 17.75 -36.70 -27.61
CA PRO A 14 16.69 -37.49 -28.26
C PRO A 14 15.38 -37.71 -27.47
N ALA A 15 14.29 -37.77 -28.27
CA ALA A 15 12.95 -38.41 -28.17
C ALA A 15 12.44 -38.98 -26.82
N ARG A 16 11.28 -38.55 -26.29
CA ARG A 16 9.84 -38.77 -26.65
C ARG A 16 9.28 -40.15 -26.30
N THR A 17 8.23 -40.19 -25.46
CA THR A 17 6.87 -40.78 -25.68
C THR A 17 6.03 -40.69 -24.36
N PRO A 18 4.68 -40.84 -24.34
CA PRO A 18 3.73 -39.72 -24.39
C PRO A 18 2.58 -39.77 -23.35
N GLY A 19 1.73 -38.73 -23.32
CA GLY A 19 0.45 -38.67 -22.58
C GLY A 19 0.61 -38.06 -21.18
N GLU A 20 -0.22 -37.14 -20.69
CA GLU A 20 -1.63 -36.85 -20.98
C GLU A 20 -1.85 -35.31 -20.94
N GLU A 21 -2.56 -34.81 -21.95
CA GLU A 21 -3.21 -33.51 -21.96
C GLU A 21 -4.60 -33.71 -21.34
N GLU A 22 -5.02 -32.86 -20.40
CA GLU A 22 -6.46 -32.56 -20.24
C GLU A 22 -6.64 -31.05 -20.04
N GLU A 23 -7.56 -30.55 -20.88
CA GLU A 23 -7.83 -29.17 -21.24
C GLU A 23 -8.78 -28.47 -20.26
N GLU A 24 -8.82 -27.15 -20.43
CA GLU A 24 -9.89 -26.25 -20.02
C GLU A 24 -11.24 -26.67 -20.66
N ASP A 25 -12.33 -26.67 -19.89
CA ASP A 25 -13.70 -26.76 -20.41
C ASP A 25 -14.50 -25.53 -19.97
N ASP A 26 -14.76 -24.66 -20.94
CA ASP A 26 -15.79 -23.62 -20.96
C ASP A 26 -16.72 -23.96 -22.15
N GLY A 27 -18.02 -24.19 -21.92
CA GLY A 27 -19.03 -23.95 -22.95
C GLY A 27 -20.25 -24.89 -23.04
N GLU A 28 -21.36 -24.39 -22.48
CA GLU A 28 -22.72 -24.34 -23.07
C GLU A 28 -23.42 -25.58 -23.69
N ASN A 29 -24.66 -25.81 -23.21
CA ASN A 29 -25.77 -26.30 -24.04
C ASN A 29 -27.10 -25.65 -23.60
N GLY A 30 -27.79 -24.99 -24.54
CA GLY A 30 -29.23 -24.73 -24.49
C GLY A 30 -30.02 -25.99 -24.92
N ALA A 31 -31.35 -26.11 -24.84
CA ALA A 31 -32.45 -25.22 -24.51
C ALA A 31 -33.70 -26.09 -24.26
N SER A 32 -34.70 -25.63 -23.49
CA SER A 32 -36.13 -25.76 -23.83
C SER A 32 -37.03 -24.96 -22.87
N ALA A 33 -38.07 -24.34 -23.45
CA ALA A 33 -39.07 -23.44 -22.87
C ALA A 33 -39.98 -24.11 -21.82
N THR A 34 -40.69 -23.43 -20.90
CA THR A 34 -41.81 -22.49 -21.17
C THR A 34 -42.32 -21.81 -19.88
N THR A 35 -42.87 -20.59 -20.04
CA THR A 35 -43.94 -19.92 -19.26
C THR A 35 -43.59 -18.98 -18.10
N THR A 36 -43.51 -17.70 -18.46
CA THR A 36 -44.14 -16.49 -17.89
C THR A 36 -44.67 -16.53 -16.44
N THR A 37 -44.08 -15.71 -15.57
CA THR A 37 -44.78 -14.73 -14.70
C THR A 37 -43.76 -13.85 -13.97
N ALA A 38 -43.89 -12.51 -14.10
CA ALA A 38 -43.16 -11.53 -13.28
C ALA A 38 -43.74 -11.50 -11.85
N PRO A 39 -42.98 -11.09 -10.82
CA PRO A 39 -43.08 -9.67 -10.42
C PRO A 39 -41.86 -9.04 -9.70
N ALA A 40 -41.94 -7.69 -9.65
CA ALA A 40 -41.55 -6.80 -8.57
C ALA A 40 -40.06 -6.55 -8.24
N VAL A 41 -39.58 -5.46 -8.84
CA VAL A 41 -38.51 -4.57 -8.37
C VAL A 41 -38.67 -4.25 -6.88
N THR A 42 -37.69 -4.63 -6.05
CA THR A 42 -37.55 -4.11 -4.69
C THR A 42 -36.29 -3.26 -4.62
N LYS A 43 -36.49 -1.95 -4.47
CA LYS A 43 -35.43 -0.97 -4.23
C LYS A 43 -34.92 -1.13 -2.80
N THR A 44 -33.67 -1.53 -2.61
CA THR A 44 -33.01 -1.43 -1.31
C THR A 44 -32.23 -0.11 -1.24
N PRO A 45 -32.49 0.78 -0.27
CA PRO A 45 -31.82 2.07 -0.20
C PRO A 45 -30.34 1.91 0.16
N ALA A 46 -29.52 2.75 -0.47
CA ALA A 46 -28.14 2.99 -0.11
C ALA A 46 -28.03 3.42 1.37
N ALA A 47 -27.36 2.61 2.18
CA ALA A 47 -26.92 3.02 3.50
C ALA A 47 -25.71 3.95 3.36
N VAL A 48 -26.00 5.25 3.38
CA VAL A 48 -25.03 6.31 3.59
C VAL A 48 -24.57 6.22 5.05
N ALA A 49 -23.38 5.69 5.30
CA ALA A 49 -22.72 5.83 6.60
C ALA A 49 -21.71 6.98 6.53
N ALA A 50 -22.25 8.20 6.72
CA ALA A 50 -21.46 9.36 7.07
C ALA A 50 -21.07 9.31 8.56
N GLY A 51 -19.82 9.66 8.85
CA GLY A 51 -19.40 10.31 10.10
C GLY A 51 -19.74 9.61 11.41
N GLY A 52 -18.98 8.57 11.77
CA GLY A 52 -18.97 7.99 13.11
C GLY A 52 -17.96 8.67 14.04
N ASN A 53 -18.47 9.21 15.14
CA ASN A 53 -17.80 9.77 16.32
C ASN A 53 -16.43 9.12 16.65
N ARG A 54 -15.32 9.87 16.57
CA ARG A 54 -13.98 9.38 16.95
C ARG A 54 -13.84 9.36 18.48
N GLY A 55 -14.44 8.35 19.11
CA GLY A 55 -13.95 7.87 20.40
C GLY A 55 -12.47 7.50 20.27
N LYS A 56 -11.70 7.63 21.37
CA LYS A 56 -10.28 7.26 21.47
C LYS A 56 -10.06 5.91 20.74
N GLY A 57 -9.48 5.98 19.54
CA GLY A 57 -9.69 4.96 18.51
C GLY A 57 -8.72 3.81 18.65
N LYS A 58 -9.22 2.64 19.04
CA LYS A 58 -8.46 1.38 18.97
C LYS A 58 -7.85 1.22 17.58
N PRO A 59 -6.57 0.82 17.45
CA PRO A 59 -5.93 0.64 16.17
C PRO A 59 -6.62 -0.51 15.46
N THR A 60 -6.89 -0.33 14.18
CA THR A 60 -7.54 -1.32 13.34
C THR A 60 -6.49 -1.92 12.42
N CYS A 61 -5.98 -3.10 12.78
CA CYS A 61 -5.07 -3.90 11.98
C CYS A 61 -5.81 -5.04 11.29
N TYR A 62 -5.67 -5.17 9.97
CA TYR A 62 -6.34 -6.21 9.18
C TYR A 62 -5.63 -6.44 7.84
N MET A 63 -5.88 -7.61 7.25
CA MET A 63 -5.45 -7.93 5.89
C MET A 63 -6.36 -7.22 4.87
N THR A 64 -5.78 -6.37 4.03
CA THR A 64 -6.51 -5.73 2.92
C THR A 64 -6.63 -6.65 1.71
N SER A 65 -5.77 -7.67 1.64
CA SER A 65 -5.77 -8.77 0.68
C SER A 65 -4.83 -9.87 1.17
N LYS A 66 -4.70 -11.00 0.45
CA LYS A 66 -3.68 -12.03 0.71
C LYS A 66 -2.24 -11.49 0.71
N ARG A 67 -2.00 -10.32 0.11
CA ARG A 67 -0.67 -9.74 -0.10
C ARG A 67 -0.36 -8.53 0.78
N SER A 68 -1.30 -7.99 1.53
CA SER A 68 -1.10 -6.73 2.23
C SER A 68 -1.87 -6.69 3.54
N GLU A 69 -1.12 -6.39 4.59
CA GLU A 69 -1.61 -6.00 5.90
C GLU A 69 -1.62 -4.48 6.03
N ARG A 70 -2.58 -3.95 6.79
CA ARG A 70 -2.66 -2.53 7.12
C ARG A 70 -3.10 -2.34 8.56
N CYS A 71 -2.42 -1.44 9.27
CA CYS A 71 -2.84 -0.91 10.56
C CYS A 71 -3.16 0.59 10.46
N ASP A 72 -4.27 1.02 11.07
CA ASP A 72 -4.67 2.42 11.16
C ASP A 72 -4.94 2.77 12.62
N ALA A 73 -4.23 3.79 13.14
CA ALA A 73 -4.32 4.19 14.54
C ALA A 73 -4.45 5.72 14.65
N SER A 74 -5.26 6.19 15.59
CA SER A 74 -5.50 7.63 15.83
C SER A 74 -5.35 7.96 17.31
N GLY A 75 -4.80 9.13 17.64
CA GLY A 75 -4.52 9.54 19.01
C GLY A 75 -3.13 10.20 19.14
N ASP A 76 -2.52 10.09 20.32
CA ASP A 76 -1.10 10.37 20.50
C ASP A 76 -0.30 9.18 19.95
N ILE A 77 0.32 9.39 18.79
CA ILE A 77 1.19 8.42 18.13
C ILE A 77 2.62 8.92 18.24
N ARG A 78 3.54 8.06 18.67
CA ARG A 78 4.98 8.35 18.69
C ARG A 78 5.74 7.26 17.96
N VAL A 79 6.40 7.61 16.87
CA VAL A 79 7.18 6.69 16.05
C VAL A 79 8.65 6.81 16.46
N ASP A 80 9.20 5.73 16.98
CA ASP A 80 10.63 5.52 17.21
C ASP A 80 11.14 4.54 16.16
N GLY A 81 11.70 5.10 15.07
CA GLY A 81 12.19 4.34 13.92
C GLY A 81 13.35 3.41 14.28
N ASN A 82 14.29 3.90 15.11
CA ASN A 82 15.47 3.15 15.54
C ASN A 82 15.09 1.86 16.30
N ARG A 83 14.02 1.92 17.12
CA ARG A 83 13.49 0.75 17.84
C ARG A 83 12.42 -0.03 17.08
N SER A 84 12.09 0.35 15.85
CA SER A 84 10.95 -0.21 15.08
C SER A 84 9.64 -0.19 15.88
N THR A 85 9.45 0.82 16.74
CA THR A 85 8.35 0.84 17.71
C THR A 85 7.45 2.05 17.47
N ILE A 86 6.14 1.82 17.49
CA ILE A 86 5.13 2.85 17.33
C ILE A 86 4.27 2.84 18.60
N TYR A 87 4.45 3.84 19.45
CA TYR A 87 3.64 3.98 20.64
C TYR A 87 2.30 4.62 20.27
N VAL A 88 1.20 4.03 20.72
CA VAL A 88 -0.17 4.48 20.42
C VAL A 88 -0.95 4.61 21.71
N SER A 89 -1.54 5.78 21.94
CA SER A 89 -2.44 5.99 23.08
C SER A 89 -3.75 5.21 22.94
N GLY A 90 -4.24 4.62 24.04
CA GLY A 90 -5.59 4.03 24.10
C GLY A 90 -5.69 2.62 23.52
N ILE A 91 -4.57 1.91 23.42
CA ILE A 91 -4.50 0.53 22.93
C ILE A 91 -4.10 -0.38 24.09
N ASP A 92 -4.64 -1.59 24.12
CA ASP A 92 -4.55 -2.54 25.24
C ASP A 92 -3.56 -3.69 25.00
N ARG A 93 -3.19 -3.93 23.75
CA ARG A 93 -2.27 -5.00 23.35
C ARG A 93 -1.24 -4.49 22.35
N GLU A 94 -0.20 -5.28 22.15
CA GLU A 94 0.77 -5.03 21.09
C GLU A 94 0.30 -5.63 19.75
N TRP A 95 0.68 -4.99 18.64
CA TRP A 95 0.55 -5.55 17.29
C TRP A 95 1.89 -5.52 16.58
N LYS A 96 2.19 -6.57 15.82
CA LYS A 96 3.36 -6.63 14.95
C LYS A 96 2.91 -6.55 13.51
N THR A 97 3.65 -5.82 12.69
CA THR A 97 3.34 -5.67 11.27
C THR A 97 4.60 -5.44 10.45
N LYS A 98 4.57 -5.86 9.18
CA LYS A 98 5.61 -5.60 8.19
C LYS A 98 5.01 -4.76 7.06
N PRO A 99 5.38 -3.47 6.93
CA PRO A 99 4.65 -2.54 6.09
C PRO A 99 5.02 -2.62 4.59
N TYR A 100 4.87 -3.81 3.98
CA TYR A 100 5.20 -4.09 2.57
C TYR A 100 4.12 -4.94 1.88
N ALA A 101 3.72 -4.58 0.66
CA ALA A 101 2.60 -5.20 -0.06
C ALA A 101 2.96 -6.53 -0.77
N ARG A 102 3.60 -7.43 -0.03
CA ARG A 102 3.88 -8.80 -0.46
C ARG A 102 3.85 -9.79 0.72
N TYR A 103 2.95 -9.58 1.68
CA TYR A 103 2.92 -10.27 2.98
C TYR A 103 3.05 -11.81 2.90
N HIS A 104 2.42 -12.44 1.91
CA HIS A 104 2.48 -13.90 1.68
C HIS A 104 3.86 -14.47 1.28
N ASP A 105 4.82 -13.64 0.90
CA ASP A 105 6.12 -14.08 0.37
C ASP A 105 7.20 -14.01 1.47
N PRO A 106 7.66 -15.17 1.98
CA PRO A 106 8.61 -15.19 3.09
C PRO A 106 9.98 -14.63 2.71
N VAL A 107 10.40 -14.75 1.44
CA VAL A 107 11.70 -14.24 0.97
C VAL A 107 11.67 -12.72 0.95
N ALA A 108 10.60 -12.12 0.43
CA ALA A 108 10.42 -10.67 0.51
C ALA A 108 10.34 -10.20 1.96
N MET A 109 9.57 -10.88 2.81
CA MET A 109 9.37 -10.50 4.21
C MET A 109 10.65 -10.64 5.06
N ALA A 110 11.60 -11.49 4.69
CA ALA A 110 12.88 -11.63 5.40
C ALA A 110 13.69 -10.31 5.41
N HIS A 111 13.55 -9.49 4.37
CA HIS A 111 14.22 -8.20 4.24
C HIS A 111 13.38 -7.01 4.71
N VAL A 112 12.11 -7.22 5.07
CA VAL A 112 11.22 -6.18 5.58
C VAL A 112 11.28 -6.14 7.10
N ARG A 113 11.67 -4.98 7.63
CA ARG A 113 11.73 -4.70 9.06
C ARG A 113 10.34 -4.82 9.71
N GLU A 114 10.25 -5.57 10.80
CA GLU A 114 9.03 -5.69 11.60
C GLU A 114 8.89 -4.47 12.52
N TYR A 115 7.71 -3.86 12.51
CA TYR A 115 7.33 -2.79 13.43
C TYR A 115 6.37 -3.31 14.48
N THR A 116 6.53 -2.82 15.71
CA THR A 116 5.62 -3.15 16.83
C THR A 116 4.84 -1.92 17.26
N LEU A 117 3.51 -1.97 17.15
CA LEU A 117 2.60 -0.99 17.73
C LEU A 117 2.38 -1.36 19.18
N LYS A 118 2.76 -0.46 20.11
CA LYS A 118 2.72 -0.70 21.56
C LYS A 118 1.83 0.32 22.28
N PRO A 119 1.14 -0.09 23.36
CA PRO A 119 0.52 0.85 24.28
C PRO A 119 1.49 1.93 24.71
N LEU A 120 1.03 3.18 24.68
CA LEU A 120 1.77 4.28 25.29
C LEU A 120 1.77 4.04 26.81
N PRO A 121 2.95 3.81 27.45
CA PRO A 121 2.98 3.51 28.87
C PRO A 121 2.52 4.72 29.69
N GLU A 122 1.55 4.50 30.59
CA GLU A 122 1.10 5.55 31.53
C GLU A 122 2.11 5.80 32.66
N ALA A 123 2.89 4.78 33.04
CA ALA A 123 3.75 4.79 34.23
C ALA A 123 5.27 4.82 33.94
N ALA A 124 5.68 4.71 32.68
CA ALA A 124 7.09 4.80 32.27
C ALA A 124 7.24 5.93 31.25
N PRO A 125 8.42 6.57 31.13
CA PRO A 125 8.62 7.62 30.14
C PRO A 125 8.55 7.02 28.74
N ALA A 126 7.36 7.05 28.14
CA ALA A 126 7.22 6.95 26.69
C ALA A 126 8.18 7.97 26.07
N PRO A 127 8.88 7.63 24.97
CA PRO A 127 9.83 8.55 24.37
C PRO A 127 9.17 9.90 24.10
N ALA A 128 9.84 10.97 24.50
CA ALA A 128 9.35 12.32 24.29
C ALA A 128 9.36 12.66 22.80
N CYS A 129 8.37 13.41 22.34
CA CYS A 129 8.33 13.90 20.97
C CYS A 129 9.49 14.86 20.72
N THR A 130 10.36 14.54 19.76
CA THR A 130 11.38 15.49 19.28
C THR A 130 10.86 16.29 18.09
N ARG A 131 9.96 15.70 17.28
CA ARG A 131 9.25 16.38 16.20
C ARG A 131 7.75 16.13 16.27
N ASN A 132 6.99 17.20 16.10
CA ASN A 132 5.54 17.15 16.07
C ASN A 132 5.03 17.43 14.67
N HIS A 133 4.13 16.58 14.20
CA HIS A 133 3.49 16.69 12.89
C HIS A 133 1.99 16.96 13.06
N SER A 134 1.43 17.85 12.23
CA SER A 134 0.00 18.18 12.24
C SER A 134 -0.83 17.38 11.21
N VAL A 135 -0.17 16.49 10.47
CA VAL A 135 -0.74 15.63 9.42
C VAL A 135 -0.60 14.16 9.81
N PRO A 136 -1.39 13.24 9.23
CA PRO A 136 -1.16 11.81 9.45
C PRO A 136 0.22 11.37 8.96
N GLY A 137 0.84 10.43 9.68
CA GLY A 137 1.99 9.67 9.22
C GLY A 137 1.57 8.46 8.37
N PHE A 138 2.37 8.10 7.38
CA PHE A 138 2.20 6.89 6.58
C PHE A 138 3.54 6.14 6.51
N LEU A 139 3.59 5.00 7.20
CA LEU A 139 4.77 4.13 7.25
C LEU A 139 4.66 3.00 6.23
N PHE A 140 5.67 2.91 5.36
CA PHE A 140 5.83 1.84 4.38
C PHE A 140 7.29 1.44 4.24
N SER A 141 7.53 0.27 3.65
CA SER A 141 8.88 -0.23 3.38
C SER A 141 9.13 -0.43 1.89
N ASN A 142 10.40 -0.31 1.49
CA ASN A 142 10.94 -0.78 0.22
C ASN A 142 12.11 -1.77 0.41
N GLY A 143 12.16 -2.42 1.57
CA GLY A 143 13.20 -3.38 1.95
C GLY A 143 13.10 -4.74 1.27
N GLY A 144 11.93 -5.11 0.73
CA GLY A 144 11.73 -6.37 0.00
C GLY A 144 12.39 -6.39 -1.39
N PHE A 145 11.64 -6.79 -2.41
CA PHE A 145 12.16 -6.92 -3.79
C PHE A 145 12.27 -5.60 -4.56
N SER A 146 12.08 -4.45 -3.92
CA SER A 146 12.22 -3.14 -4.57
C SER A 146 13.63 -2.96 -5.12
N GLY A 147 13.73 -2.44 -6.36
CA GLY A 147 14.97 -2.30 -7.11
C GLY A 147 14.84 -2.63 -8.60
N ASN A 148 13.78 -3.34 -8.99
CA ASN A 148 13.40 -3.58 -10.38
C ASN A 148 12.00 -3.02 -10.67
N LEU A 149 11.69 -2.80 -11.95
CA LEU A 149 10.47 -2.09 -12.36
C LEU A 149 9.19 -2.78 -11.89
N TYR A 150 9.09 -4.11 -12.00
CA TYR A 150 7.88 -4.82 -11.63
C TYR A 150 7.58 -4.68 -10.13
N HIS A 151 8.59 -4.91 -9.28
CA HIS A 151 8.44 -4.81 -7.83
C HIS A 151 8.31 -3.38 -7.33
N ASP A 152 9.02 -2.42 -7.93
CA ASP A 152 8.87 -0.99 -7.64
C ASP A 152 7.40 -0.56 -7.77
N TYR A 153 6.74 -0.96 -8.85
CA TYR A 153 5.36 -0.57 -9.14
C TYR A 153 4.36 -1.40 -8.34
N THR A 154 4.48 -2.72 -8.37
CA THR A 154 3.49 -3.65 -7.81
C THR A 154 3.49 -3.65 -6.29
N ASP A 155 4.67 -3.62 -5.67
CA ASP A 155 4.79 -3.82 -4.23
C ASP A 155 4.85 -2.50 -3.45
N VAL A 156 5.19 -1.39 -4.12
CA VAL A 156 5.40 -0.09 -3.45
C VAL A 156 4.55 1.02 -4.06
N LEU A 157 4.79 1.43 -5.31
CA LEU A 157 4.25 2.69 -5.84
C LEU A 157 2.74 2.68 -6.05
N VAL A 158 2.18 1.61 -6.62
CA VAL A 158 0.73 1.48 -6.81
C VAL A 158 -0.01 1.35 -5.47
N PRO A 159 0.41 0.45 -4.55
CA PRO A 159 -0.18 0.39 -3.20
C PRO A 159 -0.10 1.72 -2.45
N LEU A 160 1.02 2.43 -2.54
CA LEU A 160 1.22 3.73 -1.93
C LEU A 160 0.22 4.76 -2.48
N PHE A 161 0.06 4.84 -3.81
CA PHE A 161 -0.92 5.73 -4.46
C PHE A 161 -2.34 5.47 -3.97
N ILE A 162 -2.79 4.21 -4.04
CA ILE A 162 -4.13 3.79 -3.60
C ILE A 162 -4.39 4.25 -2.17
N SER A 163 -3.40 4.04 -1.31
CA SER A 163 -3.51 4.29 0.12
C SER A 163 -3.50 5.77 0.51
N THR A 164 -2.81 6.61 -0.27
CA THR A 164 -2.43 7.97 0.17
C THR A 164 -3.05 9.10 -0.65
N HIS A 165 -3.54 8.86 -1.87
CA HIS A 165 -4.08 9.94 -2.72
C HIS A 165 -5.21 10.74 -2.02
N GLN A 166 -6.00 10.06 -1.17
CA GLN A 166 -7.10 10.66 -0.41
C GLN A 166 -6.63 11.76 0.56
N PHE A 167 -5.38 11.74 1.00
CA PHE A 167 -4.80 12.77 1.87
C PHE A 167 -4.45 14.06 1.11
N ARG A 168 -4.49 14.06 -0.23
CA ARG A 168 -4.31 15.25 -1.08
C ARG A 168 -3.03 16.05 -0.74
N GLY A 169 -1.92 15.35 -0.51
CA GLY A 169 -0.64 15.98 -0.13
C GLY A 169 -0.44 16.18 1.38
N ARG A 170 -1.48 15.99 2.21
CA ARG A 170 -1.43 16.19 3.67
C ARG A 170 -1.13 14.90 4.42
N VAL A 171 0.03 14.30 4.13
CA VAL A 171 0.48 13.06 4.77
C VAL A 171 1.99 13.05 4.82
N GLN A 172 2.58 12.74 5.98
CA GLN A 172 4.02 12.61 6.13
C GLN A 172 4.42 11.17 5.81
N PHE A 173 5.37 10.98 4.90
CA PHE A 173 5.89 9.67 4.56
C PHE A 173 7.05 9.29 5.48
N LEU A 174 6.98 8.07 6.00
CA LEU A 174 7.99 7.39 6.82
C LEU A 174 8.40 6.14 6.03
N LEU A 175 9.66 6.04 5.64
CA LEU A 175 10.15 4.97 4.77
C LEU A 175 11.21 4.12 5.46
N SER A 176 10.95 2.82 5.57
CA SER A 176 11.91 1.84 6.10
C SER A 176 12.51 0.95 5.01
N GLY A 177 13.77 0.56 5.17
CA GLY A 177 14.60 -0.10 4.15
C GLY A 177 15.09 0.88 3.08
N MET A 178 15.18 2.18 3.42
CA MET A 178 15.38 3.23 2.43
C MET A 178 16.68 3.03 1.63
N LYS A 179 16.54 3.04 0.30
CA LYS A 179 17.64 3.09 -0.67
C LYS A 179 17.70 4.51 -1.25
N PRO A 180 18.73 5.33 -0.97
CA PRO A 180 18.75 6.74 -1.38
C PRO A 180 18.57 6.95 -2.89
N TRP A 181 19.25 6.14 -3.72
CA TRP A 181 19.13 6.20 -5.17
C TRP A 181 17.70 5.92 -5.67
N TRP A 182 16.98 5.04 -4.97
CA TRP A 182 15.61 4.65 -5.31
C TRP A 182 14.63 5.77 -4.95
N VAL A 183 14.83 6.42 -3.79
CA VAL A 183 14.02 7.59 -3.40
C VAL A 183 14.26 8.75 -4.34
N ALA A 184 15.51 9.01 -4.74
CA ALA A 184 15.84 10.04 -5.73
C ALA A 184 15.11 9.78 -7.06
N LYS A 185 15.12 8.54 -7.55
CA LYS A 185 14.40 8.11 -8.77
C LYS A 185 12.90 8.41 -8.70
N PHE A 186 12.27 8.21 -7.55
CA PHE A 186 10.81 8.34 -7.39
C PHE A 186 10.34 9.60 -6.67
N THR A 187 11.25 10.53 -6.36
CA THR A 187 10.93 11.83 -5.77
C THR A 187 9.87 12.61 -6.58
N PRO A 188 9.90 12.65 -7.93
CA PRO A 188 8.86 13.32 -8.71
C PRO A 188 7.45 12.78 -8.45
N PHE A 189 7.34 11.47 -8.20
CA PHE A 189 6.07 10.81 -7.86
C PHE A 189 5.65 11.09 -6.42
N PHE A 190 6.57 11.01 -5.45
CA PHE A 190 6.25 11.34 -4.05
C PHE A 190 5.73 12.76 -3.88
N ARG A 191 6.29 13.73 -4.62
CA ARG A 191 5.83 15.13 -4.62
C ARG A 191 4.38 15.32 -5.07
N GLN A 192 3.79 14.34 -5.77
CA GLN A 192 2.36 14.38 -6.10
C GLN A 192 1.46 13.86 -4.96
N LEU A 193 2.00 13.04 -4.06
CA LEU A 193 1.24 12.38 -2.98
C LEU A 193 1.41 13.06 -1.62
N THR A 194 2.57 13.66 -1.39
CA THR A 194 2.91 14.39 -0.17
C THR A 194 3.55 15.74 -0.49
N ARG A 195 3.30 16.74 0.37
CA ARG A 195 3.96 18.05 0.36
C ARG A 195 5.21 18.09 1.26
N TYR A 196 5.50 16.99 1.95
CA TYR A 196 6.58 16.87 2.92
C TYR A 196 7.68 15.98 2.37
N ASP A 197 8.90 16.18 2.84
CA ASP A 197 10.03 15.31 2.48
C ASP A 197 9.82 13.91 3.07
N VAL A 198 10.32 12.88 2.38
CA VAL A 198 10.25 11.51 2.87
C VAL A 198 11.27 11.35 4.00
N ILE A 199 10.81 10.86 5.16
CA ILE A 199 11.66 10.59 6.32
C ILE A 199 12.21 9.17 6.20
N ASP A 200 13.53 9.05 6.32
CA ASP A 200 14.22 7.76 6.48
C ASP A 200 14.17 7.34 7.94
N VAL A 201 13.23 6.46 8.29
CA VAL A 201 13.05 6.05 9.70
C VAL A 201 14.16 5.15 10.22
N ASP A 202 15.02 4.59 9.35
CA ASP A 202 16.12 3.75 9.80
C ASP A 202 17.36 4.57 10.19
N ASN A 203 17.51 5.77 9.65
CA ASN A 203 18.65 6.66 9.90
C ASN A 203 18.27 7.96 10.62
N ASP A 204 17.00 8.12 10.97
CA ASP A 204 16.52 9.22 11.79
C ASP A 204 16.60 8.88 13.29
N GLN A 205 17.16 9.82 14.05
CA GLN A 205 17.29 9.71 15.51
C GLN A 205 16.16 10.44 16.25
N GLU A 206 15.19 10.97 15.50
CA GLU A 206 14.05 11.71 16.04
C GLU A 206 12.87 10.78 16.36
N VAL A 207 12.08 11.19 17.35
CA VAL A 207 10.80 10.58 17.70
C VAL A 207 9.71 11.47 17.09
N HIS A 208 9.07 10.94 16.05
CA HIS A 208 8.04 11.67 15.31
C HIS A 208 6.65 11.43 15.88
N CYS A 209 5.98 12.50 16.26
CA CYS A 209 4.64 12.46 16.83
C CYS A 209 3.56 12.89 15.83
N PHE A 210 2.49 12.11 15.76
CA PHE A 210 1.41 12.30 14.79
C PHE A 210 0.03 12.19 15.45
N PRO A 211 -1.00 12.89 14.93
CA PRO A 211 -2.39 12.72 15.38
C PRO A 211 -3.04 11.42 14.88
N ARG A 212 -2.45 10.79 13.85
CA ARG A 212 -2.89 9.54 13.22
C ARG A 212 -1.71 8.92 12.49
N ILE A 213 -1.64 7.60 12.46
CA ILE A 213 -0.71 6.87 11.62
C ILE A 213 -1.42 5.76 10.86
N VAL A 214 -0.90 5.52 9.66
CA VAL A 214 -1.22 4.35 8.86
C VAL A 214 0.07 3.59 8.62
N VAL A 215 0.06 2.28 8.86
CA VAL A 215 1.20 1.39 8.65
C VAL A 215 0.80 0.34 7.63
N GLY A 216 1.57 0.24 6.54
CA GLY A 216 1.28 -0.68 5.44
C GLY A 216 0.30 -0.10 4.40
N ALA A 217 0.56 -0.46 3.14
CA ALA A 217 -0.19 0.04 1.98
C ALA A 217 -1.18 -1.01 1.47
N THR A 218 -2.39 -0.57 1.09
CA THR A 218 -3.44 -1.40 0.51
C THR A 218 -3.06 -1.93 -0.86
N PHE A 219 -3.22 -3.24 -1.07
CA PHE A 219 -2.97 -3.90 -2.35
C PHE A 219 -4.27 -4.36 -3.03
N HIS A 220 -4.40 -4.06 -4.32
CA HIS A 220 -5.54 -4.48 -5.12
C HIS A 220 -5.20 -5.68 -6.01
N LYS A 221 -4.28 -5.48 -6.95
CA LYS A 221 -3.78 -6.46 -7.92
C LYS A 221 -2.45 -5.97 -8.52
N ASP A 222 -1.77 -6.85 -9.26
CA ASP A 222 -0.49 -6.51 -9.88
C ASP A 222 -0.60 -5.33 -10.84
N MET A 223 0.30 -4.35 -10.68
CA MET A 223 0.38 -3.10 -11.44
C MET A 223 -0.98 -2.39 -11.67
N GLY A 224 -1.95 -2.58 -10.76
CA GLY A 224 -3.33 -2.27 -11.04
C GLY A 224 -4.09 -1.69 -9.85
N VAL A 225 -5.08 -0.86 -10.19
CA VAL A 225 -6.00 -0.22 -9.24
C VAL A 225 -7.41 -0.68 -9.57
N ASP A 226 -8.16 -1.17 -8.58
CA ASP A 226 -9.60 -1.42 -8.68
C ASP A 226 -10.39 -0.19 -8.17
N PRO A 227 -11.06 0.59 -9.05
CA PRO A 227 -11.81 1.79 -8.66
C PRO A 227 -12.97 1.53 -7.69
N ARG A 228 -13.48 0.29 -7.61
CA ARG A 228 -14.57 -0.06 -6.69
C ARG A 228 -14.08 -0.20 -5.24
N ARG A 229 -12.80 -0.51 -5.06
CA ARG A 229 -12.14 -0.72 -3.76
C ARG A 229 -11.33 0.50 -3.32
N SER A 230 -10.88 1.32 -4.25
CA SER A 230 -10.12 2.54 -3.98
C SER A 230 -10.97 3.61 -3.29
N PRO A 231 -10.49 4.23 -2.19
CA PRO A 231 -11.07 5.48 -1.71
C PRO A 231 -11.16 6.50 -2.85
N GLY A 232 -12.24 7.27 -2.94
CA GLY A 232 -12.39 8.29 -4.00
C GLY A 232 -12.47 7.74 -5.44
N HIS A 233 -12.62 6.43 -5.62
CA HIS A 233 -12.80 5.78 -6.92
C HIS A 233 -11.66 6.02 -7.94
N VAL A 234 -10.43 6.18 -7.46
CA VAL A 234 -9.26 6.33 -8.34
C VAL A 234 -8.96 5.06 -9.12
N SER A 235 -8.37 5.25 -10.30
CA SER A 235 -8.06 4.23 -11.30
C SER A 235 -6.57 4.19 -11.66
N VAL A 236 -6.20 3.25 -12.54
CA VAL A 236 -4.83 3.20 -13.12
C VAL A 236 -4.54 4.44 -13.98
N VAL A 237 -5.56 5.07 -14.57
CA VAL A 237 -5.39 6.32 -15.32
C VAL A 237 -4.96 7.44 -14.37
N ASP A 238 -5.60 7.54 -13.20
CA ASP A 238 -5.22 8.53 -12.19
C ASP A 238 -3.81 8.29 -11.65
N PHE A 239 -3.43 7.02 -11.45
CA PHE A 239 -2.06 6.65 -11.11
C PHE A 239 -1.08 7.14 -12.18
N LYS A 240 -1.34 6.89 -13.46
CA LYS A 240 -0.52 7.39 -14.58
C LYS A 240 -0.45 8.92 -14.60
N CYS A 241 -1.54 9.61 -14.31
CA CYS A 241 -1.58 11.07 -14.21
C CYS A 241 -0.75 11.61 -13.03
N ALA A 242 -0.64 10.86 -11.93
CA ALA A 242 0.22 11.18 -10.80
C ALA A 242 1.73 11.09 -11.13
N TRP A 243 2.13 10.61 -12.31
CA TRP A 243 3.50 10.73 -12.80
C TRP A 243 3.74 11.99 -13.62
N ARG A 244 2.67 12.61 -14.12
CA ARG A 244 2.74 13.65 -15.15
C ARG A 244 2.44 15.06 -14.63
N SER A 245 1.75 15.21 -13.50
CA SER A 245 1.36 16.55 -13.03
C SER A 245 2.58 17.35 -12.59
N PRO A 246 2.89 18.49 -13.22
CA PRO A 246 3.71 19.51 -12.59
C PRO A 246 2.92 20.03 -11.39
N THR A 247 3.58 20.27 -10.26
CA THR A 247 2.98 20.91 -9.09
C THR A 247 2.52 22.33 -9.45
N SER A 248 1.34 22.49 -10.04
CA SER A 248 0.67 23.78 -10.21
C SER A 248 -0.84 23.57 -10.33
N THR A 249 -1.53 23.98 -9.27
CA THR A 249 -2.98 24.28 -9.21
C THR A 249 -3.93 23.26 -9.84
N ARG A 250 -4.50 22.38 -9.01
CA ARG A 250 -5.75 21.69 -9.31
C ARG A 250 -6.87 22.73 -9.47
N THR A 251 -7.14 23.15 -10.70
CA THR A 251 -8.30 23.98 -11.07
C THR A 251 -9.57 23.32 -10.52
N ARG A 252 -10.38 24.08 -9.77
CA ARG A 252 -11.72 23.66 -9.37
C ARG A 252 -12.49 23.26 -10.64
N PRO A 253 -13.30 22.18 -10.62
CA PRO A 253 -14.24 21.95 -11.70
C PRO A 253 -15.15 23.18 -11.80
N ARG A 254 -15.22 23.79 -12.99
CA ARG A 254 -16.25 24.77 -13.32
C ARG A 254 -17.59 24.10 -13.07
N SER A 255 -18.31 24.58 -12.07
CA SER A 255 -19.73 24.30 -11.91
C SER A 255 -20.43 24.67 -13.22
N ARG A 256 -20.95 23.68 -13.93
CA ARG A 256 -21.97 23.93 -14.95
C ARG A 256 -23.21 24.38 -14.20
N ARG A 257 -23.51 25.68 -14.28
CA ARG A 257 -24.86 26.17 -14.00
C ARG A 257 -25.72 25.73 -15.18
N TRP A 258 -26.79 25.03 -14.87
CA TRP A 258 -28.06 25.12 -15.60
C TRP A 258 -29.04 25.75 -14.63
#